data_AF-A0A933D835-F1
#
_entry.id   AF-A0A933D835-F1
#
_cell.length_a   1.000
_cell.length_b   1.000
_cell.length_c   1.000
_cell.angle_alpha   90.00
_cell.angle_beta   90.00
_cell.angle_gamma   90.00
#
_symmetry.space_group_name_H-M   'P 1'
#
loop_
_entity.id
_entity.type
_entity.pdbx_description
1 polymer ?
#
loop_
_entity_poly.entity_id
_entity_poly.type
_entity_poly.pdbx_seq_one_letter_code
_entity_poly.pdbx_strand_id
1 'polypeptide(L)'
;MTVRILSYFFAAAATLCLVGTFLPETLWRDAIISPTQWGSEQQDDLLYVRIFLAGFGLVMLGWSLYCNRDRMFSNWFTSRTKEKVFLWLFFILVAGTALIVARFFITFHDHVRIIGPKTPFSNWGEFLGVTVTVPFEHNSTRDDFNGLYLAVAGSIALFMSLLRIKGMSRLRDTDFPTVLWVILSFGFLWASVDELVMIHELMGPNLPIIRDAGLTKYPDDLIMMMYAAAGLLVLLRYLKYFFAQREAFVVFIAGAVFQGLAAINGLPGVNLNEESYEMLGGLCFFVAMFMYAMSEIQEMAARTRKVS
;
A
#
# COMPACT_ATOMS: atom_id res chain seq x y z
N MET A 1 0.61 26.21 -13.78
CA MET A 1 1.72 26.69 -12.91
C MET A 1 1.91 25.78 -11.69
N THR A 2 0.84 25.31 -11.05
CA THR A 2 0.83 24.45 -9.84
C THR A 2 1.59 23.12 -9.98
N VAL A 3 1.52 22.46 -11.14
CA VAL A 3 2.22 21.19 -11.42
C VAL A 3 3.75 21.33 -11.36
N ARG A 4 4.27 22.47 -11.81
CA ARG A 4 5.72 22.73 -11.83
C ARG A 4 6.26 22.91 -10.43
N ILE A 5 5.55 23.68 -9.61
CA ILE A 5 5.91 23.94 -8.22
C ILE A 5 5.95 22.61 -7.44
N LEU A 6 4.94 21.76 -7.61
CA LEU A 6 4.91 20.42 -7.00
C LEU A 6 6.04 19.51 -7.50
N SER A 7 6.37 19.49 -8.79
CA SER A 7 7.49 18.66 -9.28
C SER A 7 8.86 19.12 -8.77
N TYR A 8 9.06 20.44 -8.63
CA TYR A 8 10.29 20.98 -8.04
C TYR A 8 10.35 20.72 -6.53
N PHE A 9 9.21 20.82 -5.84
CA PHE A 9 9.09 20.45 -4.45
C PHE A 9 9.42 18.96 -4.22
N PHE A 10 8.87 18.06 -5.05
CA PHE A 10 9.19 16.64 -4.98
C PHE A 10 10.64 16.32 -5.36
N ALA A 11 11.24 17.02 -6.33
CA ALA A 11 12.65 16.87 -6.64
C ALA A 11 13.55 17.36 -5.47
N ALA A 12 13.17 18.46 -4.82
CA ALA A 12 13.88 18.99 -3.66
C ALA A 12 13.74 18.05 -2.46
N ALA A 13 12.53 17.56 -2.18
CA ALA A 13 12.27 16.56 -1.15
C ALA A 13 13.02 15.25 -1.43
N ALA A 14 13.02 14.78 -2.67
CA ALA A 14 13.80 13.62 -3.09
C ALA A 14 15.29 13.79 -2.81
N THR A 15 15.82 14.94 -3.17
CA THR A 15 17.22 15.29 -2.96
C THR A 15 17.54 15.36 -1.48
N LEU A 16 16.68 15.97 -0.65
CA LEU A 16 16.86 16.04 0.80
C LEU A 16 16.80 14.67 1.46
N CYS A 17 15.87 13.81 1.05
CA CYS A 17 15.76 12.45 1.57
C CYS A 17 16.98 11.60 1.17
N LEU A 18 17.42 11.68 -0.09
CA LEU A 18 18.64 10.99 -0.56
C LEU A 18 19.89 11.53 0.13
N VAL A 19 20.06 12.84 0.25
CA VAL A 19 21.19 13.45 0.99
C VAL A 19 21.19 13.01 2.45
N GLY A 20 20.01 12.97 3.09
CA GLY A 20 19.85 12.44 4.44
C GLY A 20 20.41 11.03 4.61
N THR A 21 20.24 10.16 3.62
CA THR A 21 20.77 8.78 3.69
C THR A 21 22.28 8.68 3.69
N PHE A 22 22.96 9.67 3.11
CA PHE A 22 24.42 9.74 3.04
C PHE A 22 25.03 10.63 4.11
N LEU A 23 24.23 11.23 5.01
CA LEU A 23 24.79 12.00 6.12
C LEU A 23 25.58 11.09 7.07
N PRO A 24 26.75 11.55 7.56
CA PRO A 24 27.54 10.84 8.58
C PRO A 24 26.67 10.39 9.75
N GLU A 25 26.95 9.20 10.30
CA GLU A 25 26.21 8.62 11.43
C GLU A 25 26.21 9.55 12.65
N THR A 26 27.28 10.32 12.84
CA THR A 26 27.42 11.34 13.89
C THR A 26 26.37 12.44 13.81
N LEU A 27 26.03 12.91 12.61
CA LEU A 27 25.02 13.96 12.41
C LEU A 27 23.59 13.47 12.69
N TRP A 28 23.32 12.19 12.47
CA TRP A 28 22.04 11.58 12.83
C TRP A 28 21.94 11.34 14.34
N ARG A 29 23.04 10.92 14.98
CA ARG A 29 23.12 10.75 16.44
C ARG A 29 22.77 12.02 17.18
N ASP A 30 23.32 13.16 16.75
CA ASP A 30 23.11 14.44 17.42
C ASP A 30 21.71 15.06 17.16
N ALA A 31 21.00 14.61 16.11
CA ALA A 31 19.74 15.21 15.67
C ALA A 31 18.47 14.51 16.20
N ILE A 32 18.53 13.21 16.54
CA ILE A 32 17.32 12.43 16.88
C ILE A 32 17.25 12.04 18.36
N ILE A 33 18.38 11.73 19.03
CA ILE A 33 18.34 11.09 20.37
C ILE A 33 19.45 11.62 21.28
N SER A 34 19.15 11.74 22.58
CA SER A 34 20.11 12.07 23.65
C SER A 34 21.34 11.13 23.64
N PRO A 35 22.58 11.63 23.73
CA PRO A 35 23.83 10.85 23.54
C PRO A 35 24.10 9.69 24.52
N THR A 36 23.28 9.46 25.54
CA THR A 36 23.63 8.65 26.71
C THR A 36 23.11 7.21 26.72
N GLN A 37 22.40 6.73 25.68
CA GLN A 37 21.76 5.39 25.72
C GLN A 37 21.88 4.57 24.42
N TRP A 38 23.03 4.58 23.76
CA TRP A 38 23.25 3.77 22.55
C TRP A 38 23.58 2.30 22.85
N GLY A 39 22.60 1.41 22.62
CA GLY A 39 22.76 -0.04 22.51
C GLY A 39 22.81 -0.50 21.05
N SER A 40 23.20 -1.76 20.80
CA SER A 40 23.30 -2.32 19.43
C SER A 40 21.97 -2.31 18.66
N GLU A 41 20.83 -2.36 19.34
CA GLU A 41 19.49 -2.28 18.73
C GLU A 41 19.24 -0.93 18.03
N GLN A 42 19.77 0.18 18.56
CA GLN A 42 19.55 1.53 17.98
C GLN A 42 20.36 1.79 16.69
N GLN A 43 21.37 0.96 16.39
CA GLN A 43 22.10 1.05 15.12
C GLN A 43 21.27 0.52 13.96
N ASP A 44 20.46 -0.51 14.20
CA ASP A 44 19.57 -1.08 13.19
C ASP A 44 18.47 -0.07 12.84
N ASP A 45 17.88 0.62 13.83
CA ASP A 45 16.87 1.67 13.65
C ASP A 45 17.34 2.80 12.73
N LEU A 46 18.60 3.21 12.86
CA LEU A 46 19.17 4.30 12.08
C LEU A 46 19.45 3.88 10.62
N LEU A 47 19.83 2.62 10.41
CA LEU A 47 19.92 2.03 9.08
C LEU A 47 18.53 1.96 8.42
N TYR A 48 17.48 1.62 9.17
CA TYR A 48 16.11 1.58 8.67
C TYR A 48 15.59 2.95 8.24
N VAL A 49 15.78 3.98 9.07
CA VAL A 49 15.42 5.37 8.72
C VAL A 49 16.12 5.80 7.44
N ARG A 50 17.39 5.42 7.25
CA ARG A 50 18.13 5.69 6.02
C ARG A 50 17.53 4.96 4.83
N ILE A 51 17.25 3.67 4.93
CA ILE A 51 16.65 2.91 3.81
C ILE A 51 15.27 3.49 3.43
N PHE A 52 14.45 3.84 4.41
CA PHE A 52 13.15 4.48 4.20
C PHE A 52 13.28 5.81 3.46
N LEU A 53 14.17 6.70 3.93
CA LEU A 53 14.41 7.99 3.28
C LEU A 53 15.01 7.83 1.87
N ALA A 54 15.90 6.86 1.65
CA ALA A 54 16.44 6.58 0.32
C ALA A 54 15.33 6.14 -0.63
N GLY A 55 14.51 5.19 -0.20
CA GLY A 55 13.38 4.72 -0.99
C GLY A 55 12.42 5.86 -1.29
N PHE A 56 11.99 6.62 -0.27
CA PHE A 56 11.09 7.76 -0.44
C PHE A 56 11.67 8.80 -1.40
N GLY A 57 12.97 9.06 -1.28
CA GLY A 57 13.68 9.93 -2.21
C GLY A 57 13.65 9.42 -3.65
N LEU A 58 13.87 8.13 -3.87
CA LEU A 58 13.80 7.52 -5.21
C LEU A 58 12.38 7.58 -5.81
N VAL A 59 11.35 7.37 -5.00
CA VAL A 59 9.95 7.53 -5.42
C VAL A 59 9.67 8.98 -5.80
N MET A 60 10.08 9.94 -4.99
CA MET A 60 9.86 11.35 -5.28
C MET A 60 10.65 11.81 -6.52
N LEU A 61 11.86 11.27 -6.73
CA LEU A 61 12.66 11.51 -7.92
C LEU A 61 11.97 10.94 -9.17
N GLY A 62 11.55 9.68 -9.13
CA GLY A 62 10.84 9.04 -10.24
C GLY A 62 9.54 9.79 -10.56
N TRP A 63 8.81 10.28 -9.55
CA TRP A 63 7.59 11.08 -9.72
C TRP A 63 7.89 12.42 -10.38
N SER A 64 8.99 13.06 -10.02
CA SER A 64 9.42 14.31 -10.65
C SER A 64 9.84 14.09 -12.12
N LEU A 65 10.62 13.05 -12.40
CA LEU A 65 10.98 12.66 -13.77
C LEU A 65 9.73 12.38 -14.60
N TYR A 66 8.76 11.68 -14.00
CA TYR A 66 7.48 11.37 -14.60
C TYR A 66 6.67 12.62 -14.96
N CYS A 67 6.55 13.58 -14.03
CA CYS A 67 5.83 14.82 -14.24
C CYS A 67 6.51 15.76 -15.25
N ASN A 68 7.83 15.62 -15.44
CA ASN A 68 8.61 16.46 -16.36
C ASN A 68 8.99 15.74 -17.68
N ARG A 69 8.44 14.56 -17.93
CA ARG A 69 8.84 13.67 -19.03
C ARG A 69 8.79 14.33 -20.40
N ASP A 70 7.77 15.14 -20.68
CA ASP A 70 7.59 15.73 -22.01
C ASP A 70 8.69 16.76 -22.31
N ARG A 71 9.24 17.41 -21.28
CA ARG A 71 10.40 18.29 -21.43
C ARG A 71 11.70 17.50 -21.54
N MET A 72 11.89 16.49 -20.70
CA MET A 72 13.14 15.72 -20.70
C MET A 72 13.31 14.89 -21.96
N PHE A 73 12.22 14.33 -22.50
CA PHE A 73 12.27 13.34 -23.55
C PHE A 73 11.76 13.83 -24.90
N SER A 74 11.15 15.02 -25.01
CA SER A 74 10.58 15.54 -26.27
C SER A 74 11.55 15.43 -27.43
N ASN A 75 12.82 15.79 -27.22
CA ASN A 75 13.84 15.88 -28.27
C ASN A 75 14.62 14.57 -28.50
N TRP A 76 14.53 13.59 -27.60
CA TRP A 76 15.49 12.48 -27.54
C TRP A 76 14.90 11.12 -27.91
N PHE A 77 13.58 10.97 -27.82
CA PHE A 77 12.93 9.66 -27.97
C PHE A 77 11.74 9.68 -28.91
N THR A 78 11.59 8.59 -29.67
CA THR A 78 10.37 8.32 -30.45
C THR A 78 9.17 8.16 -29.52
N SER A 79 7.95 8.39 -30.02
CA SER A 79 6.72 8.23 -29.23
C SER A 79 6.57 6.84 -28.61
N ARG A 80 6.99 5.78 -29.34
CA ARG A 80 6.95 4.40 -28.86
C ARG A 80 7.98 4.13 -27.75
N THR A 81 9.16 4.75 -27.84
CA THR A 81 10.18 4.65 -26.78
C THR A 81 9.75 5.41 -25.53
N LYS A 82 9.14 6.60 -25.69
CA LYS A 82 8.58 7.40 -24.59
C LYS A 82 7.54 6.61 -23.79
N GLU A 83 6.65 5.89 -24.46
CA GLU A 83 5.63 5.03 -23.82
C GLU A 83 6.25 3.89 -23.01
N LYS A 84 7.26 3.19 -23.56
CA LYS A 84 7.96 2.13 -22.81
C LYS A 84 8.70 2.67 -21.59
N VAL A 85 9.44 3.76 -21.75
CA VAL A 85 10.16 4.42 -20.64
C VAL A 85 9.17 4.87 -19.56
N PHE A 86 8.02 5.41 -19.97
CA PHE A 86 6.95 5.79 -19.06
C PHE A 86 6.42 4.60 -18.24
N LEU A 87 6.16 3.46 -18.88
CA LEU A 87 5.68 2.27 -18.19
C LEU A 87 6.73 1.77 -17.18
N TRP A 88 8.01 1.75 -17.55
CA TRP A 88 9.08 1.39 -16.64
C TRP A 88 9.21 2.33 -15.44
N LEU A 89 9.17 3.65 -15.66
CA LEU A 89 9.18 4.63 -14.57
C LEU A 89 7.97 4.46 -13.66
N PHE A 90 6.80 4.19 -14.23
CA PHE A 90 5.58 3.91 -13.48
C PHE A 90 5.74 2.66 -12.59
N PHE A 91 6.22 1.55 -13.15
CA PHE A 91 6.46 0.33 -12.37
C PHE A 91 7.47 0.54 -11.24
N ILE A 92 8.59 1.23 -11.52
CA ILE A 92 9.60 1.55 -10.51
C ILE A 92 9.00 2.40 -9.38
N LEU A 93 8.14 3.36 -9.71
CA LEU A 93 7.47 4.21 -8.72
C LEU A 93 6.50 3.42 -7.84
N VAL A 94 5.68 2.57 -8.45
CA VAL A 94 4.72 1.72 -7.75
C VAL A 94 5.46 0.75 -6.82
N ALA A 95 6.44 0.02 -7.36
CA ALA A 95 7.23 -0.93 -6.59
C ALA A 95 8.03 -0.26 -5.47
N GLY A 96 8.65 0.88 -5.76
CA GLY A 96 9.36 1.68 -4.76
C GLY A 96 8.44 2.13 -3.63
N THR A 97 7.28 2.70 -3.95
CA THR A 97 6.30 3.17 -2.97
C THR A 97 5.83 2.01 -2.09
N ALA A 98 5.46 0.89 -2.70
CA ALA A 98 5.04 -0.31 -1.98
C ALA A 98 6.13 -0.82 -1.01
N LEU A 99 7.39 -0.89 -1.45
CA LEU A 99 8.51 -1.32 -0.62
C LEU A 99 8.77 -0.38 0.57
N ILE A 100 8.67 0.92 0.37
CA ILE A 100 8.88 1.93 1.43
C ILE A 100 7.79 1.84 2.48
N VAL A 101 6.53 1.78 2.02
CA VAL A 101 5.37 1.62 2.88
C VAL A 101 5.53 0.32 3.69
N ALA A 102 5.85 -0.78 3.03
CA ALA A 102 6.02 -2.06 3.71
C ALA A 102 7.15 -2.02 4.76
N ARG A 103 8.32 -1.45 4.40
CA ARG A 103 9.45 -1.34 5.33
C ARG A 103 9.18 -0.42 6.50
N PHE A 104 8.51 0.71 6.29
CA PHE A 104 8.10 1.61 7.36
C PHE A 104 7.28 0.87 8.41
N PHE A 105 6.35 0.03 7.96
CA PHE A 105 5.45 -0.70 8.83
C PHE A 105 6.11 -1.89 9.53
N ILE A 106 6.98 -2.63 8.85
CA ILE A 106 7.82 -3.67 9.51
C ILE A 106 8.66 -3.04 10.63
N THR A 107 9.34 -1.93 10.34
CA THR A 107 10.13 -1.23 11.37
C THR A 107 9.24 -0.76 12.52
N PHE A 108 8.05 -0.23 12.23
CA PHE A 108 7.11 0.19 13.27
C PHE A 108 6.65 -0.98 14.16
N HIS A 109 6.35 -2.14 13.56
CA HIS A 109 6.02 -3.37 14.26
C HIS A 109 7.18 -3.82 15.19
N ASP A 110 8.41 -3.82 14.69
CA ASP A 110 9.59 -4.28 15.43
C ASP A 110 9.92 -3.41 16.66
N HIS A 111 9.42 -2.17 16.70
CA HIS A 111 9.58 -1.26 17.85
C HIS A 111 8.52 -1.43 18.93
N VAL A 112 7.53 -2.33 18.76
CA VAL A 112 6.58 -2.68 19.81
C VAL A 112 7.29 -3.59 20.81
N ARG A 113 7.61 -3.04 21.98
CA ARG A 113 8.37 -3.76 23.01
C ARG A 113 7.49 -4.81 23.70
N ILE A 114 7.75 -6.09 23.47
CA ILE A 114 7.06 -7.17 24.19
C ILE A 114 7.52 -7.18 25.67
N ILE A 115 6.58 -6.95 26.58
CA ILE A 115 6.80 -6.87 28.04
C ILE A 115 6.61 -8.25 28.71
N GLY A 116 5.78 -9.12 28.12
CA GLY A 116 5.58 -10.48 28.62
C GLY A 116 4.30 -11.13 28.09
N PRO A 117 4.06 -12.43 28.32
CA PRO A 117 2.87 -13.12 27.84
C PRO A 117 1.60 -12.70 28.61
N LYS A 118 0.49 -12.48 27.90
CA LYS A 118 -0.83 -12.19 28.49
C LYS A 118 -1.74 -13.41 28.48
N THR A 119 -1.79 -14.11 27.35
CA THR A 119 -2.59 -15.31 27.10
C THR A 119 -1.78 -16.29 26.23
N PRO A 120 -2.26 -17.52 25.97
CA PRO A 120 -1.62 -18.43 25.01
C PRO A 120 -1.54 -17.87 23.58
N PHE A 121 -2.31 -16.83 23.25
CA PHE A 121 -2.45 -16.27 21.90
C PHE A 121 -2.01 -14.81 21.81
N SER A 122 -1.58 -14.19 22.92
CA SER A 122 -1.19 -12.78 22.91
C SER A 122 -0.17 -12.42 23.99
N ASN A 123 0.68 -11.46 23.63
CA ASN A 123 1.63 -10.81 24.51
C ASN A 123 1.08 -9.47 25.01
N TRP A 124 1.63 -8.99 26.12
CA TRP A 124 1.62 -7.58 26.47
C TRP A 124 2.78 -6.90 25.76
N GLY A 125 2.49 -5.83 25.03
CA GLY A 125 3.47 -4.92 24.47
C GLY A 125 3.38 -3.53 25.10
N GLU A 126 4.48 -2.79 25.10
CA GLU A 126 4.51 -1.36 25.40
C GLU A 126 4.57 -0.60 24.08
N PHE A 127 3.60 0.28 23.86
CA PHE A 127 3.60 1.20 22.74
C PHE A 127 3.33 2.61 23.25
N LEU A 128 4.30 3.52 23.06
CA LEU A 128 4.23 4.92 23.52
C LEU A 128 3.85 5.07 25.02
N GLY A 129 4.35 4.17 25.88
CA GLY A 129 4.06 4.16 27.32
C GLY A 129 2.67 3.61 27.69
N VAL A 130 1.93 3.06 26.72
CA VAL A 130 0.65 2.38 26.93
C VAL A 130 0.86 0.87 26.79
N THR A 131 0.40 0.10 27.77
CA THR A 131 0.40 -1.36 27.70
C THR A 131 -0.75 -1.82 26.81
N VAL A 132 -0.41 -2.44 25.68
CA VAL A 132 -1.35 -2.97 24.70
C VAL A 132 -1.24 -4.48 24.61
N THR A 133 -2.31 -5.14 24.18
CA THR A 133 -2.26 -6.57 23.82
C THR A 133 -1.72 -6.67 22.41
N VAL A 134 -0.65 -7.42 22.19
CA VAL A 134 -0.02 -7.64 20.88
C VAL A 134 -0.21 -9.12 20.52
N PRO A 135 -0.57 -9.47 19.28
CA PRO A 135 -0.64 -10.85 18.85
C PRO A 135 0.69 -11.59 19.10
N PHE A 136 0.61 -12.89 19.40
CA PHE A 136 1.80 -13.74 19.56
C PHE A 136 2.33 -14.24 18.21
N GLU A 137 1.46 -14.25 17.20
CA GLU A 137 1.78 -14.86 15.90
C GLU A 137 2.86 -14.04 15.20
N HIS A 138 3.88 -14.75 14.76
CA HIS A 138 4.93 -14.16 13.96
C HIS A 138 4.36 -13.93 12.58
N ASN A 139 4.45 -12.69 12.10
CA ASN A 139 4.06 -12.32 10.74
C ASN A 139 4.62 -13.35 9.76
N SER A 140 3.74 -14.07 9.09
CA SER A 140 4.16 -15.12 8.19
C SER A 140 4.74 -14.47 6.94
N THR A 141 5.64 -15.17 6.23
CA THR A 141 6.10 -14.68 4.92
C THR A 141 4.95 -14.47 3.93
N ARG A 142 3.79 -15.12 4.13
CA ARG A 142 2.62 -14.99 3.27
C ARG A 142 1.89 -13.67 3.53
N ASP A 143 1.83 -13.23 4.77
CA ASP A 143 1.21 -11.97 5.20
C ASP A 143 2.03 -10.80 4.65
N ASP A 144 3.37 -10.92 4.69
CA ASP A 144 4.28 -9.98 4.02
C ASP A 144 3.98 -9.87 2.52
N PHE A 145 3.76 -11.01 1.83
CA PHE A 145 3.43 -11.01 0.41
C PHE A 145 2.02 -10.47 0.14
N ASN A 146 1.03 -10.82 0.96
CA ASN A 146 -0.33 -10.29 0.84
C ASN A 146 -0.32 -8.76 1.01
N GLY A 147 0.29 -8.27 2.08
CA GLY A 147 0.49 -6.85 2.37
C GLY A 147 1.20 -6.14 1.22
N LEU A 148 2.24 -6.74 0.64
CA LEU A 148 2.93 -6.21 -0.54
C LEU A 148 2.02 -6.15 -1.78
N TYR A 149 1.28 -7.21 -2.08
CA TYR A 149 0.37 -7.21 -3.25
C TYR A 149 -0.72 -6.15 -3.11
N LEU A 150 -1.29 -5.99 -1.92
CA LEU A 150 -2.26 -4.94 -1.60
C LEU A 150 -1.61 -3.54 -1.75
N ALA A 151 -0.37 -3.34 -1.27
CA ALA A 151 0.36 -2.08 -1.43
C ALA A 151 0.54 -1.70 -2.90
N VAL A 152 0.92 -2.68 -3.73
CA VAL A 152 1.12 -2.50 -5.17
C VAL A 152 -0.22 -2.19 -5.85
N ALA A 153 -1.30 -2.92 -5.52
CA ALA A 153 -2.64 -2.67 -6.04
C ALA A 153 -3.11 -1.25 -5.72
N GLY A 154 -2.96 -0.81 -4.46
CA GLY A 154 -3.31 0.52 -4.00
C GLY A 154 -2.47 1.64 -4.63
N SER A 155 -1.19 1.35 -4.89
CA SER A 155 -0.26 2.27 -5.57
C SER A 155 -0.59 2.43 -7.06
N ILE A 156 -0.98 1.36 -7.75
CA ILE A 156 -1.49 1.42 -9.14
C ILE A 156 -2.72 2.33 -9.17
N ALA A 157 -3.68 2.08 -8.27
CA ALA A 157 -4.90 2.88 -8.20
C ALA A 157 -4.61 4.36 -7.88
N LEU A 158 -3.66 4.63 -6.97
CA LEU A 158 -3.22 5.98 -6.64
C LEU A 158 -2.74 6.71 -7.90
N PHE A 159 -1.85 6.07 -8.64
CA PHE A 159 -1.27 6.67 -9.83
C PHE A 159 -2.31 6.94 -10.91
N MET A 160 -3.25 6.01 -11.14
CA MET A 160 -4.35 6.21 -12.08
C MET A 160 -5.25 7.37 -11.65
N SER A 161 -5.49 7.54 -10.35
CA SER A 161 -6.22 8.70 -9.83
C SER A 161 -5.47 10.02 -10.13
N LEU A 162 -4.15 10.05 -9.93
CA LEU A 162 -3.33 11.24 -10.16
C LEU A 162 -3.25 11.58 -11.66
N LEU A 163 -3.15 10.57 -12.53
CA LEU A 163 -3.23 10.71 -13.98
C LEU A 163 -4.51 11.42 -14.42
N ARG A 164 -5.64 11.03 -13.85
CA ARG A 164 -6.95 11.62 -14.14
C ARG A 164 -7.11 13.02 -13.58
N ILE A 165 -6.75 13.25 -12.30
CA ILE A 165 -6.81 14.58 -11.67
C ILE A 165 -5.97 15.60 -12.47
N LYS A 166 -4.86 15.16 -13.06
CA LYS A 166 -3.99 16.01 -13.89
C LYS A 166 -4.50 16.20 -15.32
N GLY A 167 -5.63 15.60 -15.70
CA GLY A 167 -6.16 15.64 -17.06
C GLY A 167 -5.27 14.93 -18.09
N MET A 168 -4.33 14.10 -17.62
CA MET A 168 -3.47 13.29 -18.49
C MET A 168 -4.21 12.05 -19.02
N SER A 169 -5.22 11.59 -18.27
CA SER A 169 -6.24 10.68 -18.78
C SER A 169 -7.46 11.48 -19.25
N ARG A 170 -7.80 11.34 -20.53
CA ARG A 170 -9.00 11.93 -21.17
C ARG A 170 -10.14 10.92 -21.28
N LEU A 171 -10.14 9.86 -20.47
CA LEU A 171 -11.33 9.04 -20.33
C LEU A 171 -12.44 9.88 -19.71
N ARG A 172 -13.68 9.64 -20.14
CA ARG A 172 -14.80 10.35 -19.55
C ARG A 172 -14.99 9.76 -18.15
N ASP A 173 -15.34 10.58 -17.17
CA ASP A 173 -15.72 10.09 -15.83
C ASP A 173 -16.93 9.14 -15.87
N THR A 174 -17.63 9.07 -16.99
CA THR A 174 -18.69 8.09 -17.27
C THR A 174 -18.20 6.66 -17.45
N ASP A 175 -16.91 6.44 -17.74
CA ASP A 175 -16.37 5.13 -18.12
C ASP A 175 -15.73 4.40 -16.93
N PHE A 176 -15.02 5.14 -16.08
CA PHE A 176 -14.53 4.70 -14.77
C PHE A 176 -14.26 5.96 -13.94
N PRO A 177 -14.93 6.24 -12.81
CA PRO A 177 -14.83 7.55 -12.18
C PRO A 177 -13.48 7.76 -11.50
N THR A 178 -12.94 8.98 -11.55
CA THR A 178 -11.72 9.34 -10.80
C THR A 178 -11.86 9.05 -9.30
N VAL A 179 -13.04 9.29 -8.72
CA VAL A 179 -13.34 8.99 -7.31
C VAL A 179 -13.19 7.50 -6.98
N LEU A 180 -13.50 6.60 -7.92
CA LEU A 180 -13.35 5.16 -7.70
C LEU A 180 -11.88 4.78 -7.58
N TRP A 181 -11.00 5.35 -8.42
CA TRP A 181 -9.55 5.14 -8.29
C TRP A 181 -9.01 5.64 -6.94
N VAL A 182 -9.51 6.77 -6.44
CA VAL A 182 -9.14 7.29 -5.11
C VAL A 182 -9.60 6.34 -4.00
N ILE A 183 -10.86 5.86 -4.05
CA ILE A 183 -11.40 4.93 -3.06
C ILE A 183 -10.61 3.62 -3.07
N LEU A 184 -10.34 3.04 -4.25
CA LEU A 184 -9.57 1.81 -4.39
C LEU A 184 -8.14 1.98 -3.89
N SER A 185 -7.51 3.11 -4.21
CA SER A 185 -6.18 3.43 -3.71
C SER A 185 -6.13 3.45 -2.19
N PHE A 186 -7.04 4.20 -1.57
CA PHE A 186 -7.11 4.29 -0.11
C PHE A 186 -7.42 2.93 0.51
N GLY A 187 -8.41 2.20 -0.01
CA GLY A 187 -8.82 0.91 0.53
C GLY A 187 -7.71 -0.14 0.48
N PHE A 188 -7.01 -0.28 -0.65
CA PHE A 188 -5.93 -1.26 -0.77
C PHE A 188 -4.67 -0.86 0.00
N LEU A 189 -4.31 0.43 0.03
CA LEU A 189 -3.20 0.89 0.86
C LEU A 189 -3.52 0.71 2.34
N TRP A 190 -4.75 1.02 2.78
CA TRP A 190 -5.17 0.77 4.16
C TRP A 190 -5.12 -0.71 4.52
N ALA A 191 -5.67 -1.59 3.67
CA ALA A 191 -5.62 -3.04 3.90
C ALA A 191 -4.17 -3.55 3.96
N SER A 192 -3.26 -3.02 3.13
CA SER A 192 -1.84 -3.34 3.20
C SER A 192 -1.19 -2.91 4.52
N VAL A 193 -1.50 -1.71 5.01
CA VAL A 193 -1.01 -1.25 6.32
C VAL A 193 -1.54 -2.13 7.43
N ASP A 194 -2.84 -2.39 7.40
CA ASP A 194 -3.54 -3.18 8.39
C ASP A 194 -2.98 -4.61 8.47
N GLU A 195 -2.68 -5.23 7.33
CA GLU A 195 -1.99 -6.53 7.24
C GLU A 195 -0.60 -6.49 7.87
N LEU A 196 0.25 -5.56 7.42
CA LEU A 196 1.67 -5.53 7.81
C LEU A 196 1.89 -5.11 9.27
N VAL A 197 0.92 -4.45 9.87
CA VAL A 197 0.97 -3.95 11.26
C VAL A 197 0.00 -4.72 12.15
N MET A 198 -0.81 -5.62 11.58
CA MET A 198 -1.86 -6.35 12.29
C MET A 198 -2.79 -5.39 13.06
N ILE A 199 -3.23 -4.28 12.42
CA ILE A 199 -4.06 -3.27 13.10
C ILE A 199 -5.38 -3.88 13.56
N HIS A 200 -6.02 -4.72 12.75
CA HIS A 200 -7.25 -5.40 13.12
C HIS A 200 -7.03 -6.35 14.32
N GLU A 201 -5.94 -7.11 14.34
CA GLU A 201 -5.57 -7.97 15.48
C GLU A 201 -5.22 -7.16 16.74
N LEU A 202 -4.67 -5.96 16.58
CA LEU A 202 -4.41 -5.04 17.69
C LEU A 202 -5.74 -4.47 18.21
N MET A 203 -6.62 -4.03 17.34
CA MET A 203 -7.86 -3.35 17.73
C MET A 203 -8.87 -4.31 18.37
N GLY A 204 -9.00 -5.53 17.86
CA GLY A 204 -9.96 -6.54 18.32
C GLY A 204 -9.95 -6.75 19.85
N PRO A 205 -8.85 -7.22 20.46
CA PRO A 205 -8.77 -7.51 21.88
C PRO A 205 -8.65 -6.27 22.76
N ASN A 206 -8.23 -5.13 22.20
CA ASN A 206 -7.99 -3.90 22.98
C ASN A 206 -9.20 -2.95 23.01
N LEU A 207 -10.17 -3.08 22.09
CA LEU A 207 -11.41 -2.31 22.13
C LEU A 207 -12.51 -3.06 22.89
N PRO A 208 -12.97 -2.58 24.07
CA PRO A 208 -13.97 -3.29 24.88
C PRO A 208 -15.26 -3.58 24.11
N ILE A 209 -15.72 -2.64 23.28
CA ILE A 209 -16.95 -2.82 22.49
C ILE A 209 -16.86 -3.98 21.49
N ILE A 210 -15.67 -4.29 20.98
CA ILE A 210 -15.44 -5.37 20.03
C ILE A 210 -15.22 -6.68 20.79
N ARG A 211 -14.30 -6.67 21.76
CA ARG A 211 -13.98 -7.82 22.60
C ARG A 211 -15.21 -8.39 23.33
N ASP A 212 -16.05 -7.52 23.87
CA ASP A 212 -17.17 -7.93 24.72
C ASP A 212 -18.44 -8.24 23.90
N ALA A 213 -18.40 -8.11 22.57
CA ALA A 213 -19.55 -8.37 21.70
C ALA A 213 -19.93 -9.87 21.64
N GLY A 214 -18.95 -10.77 21.81
CA GLY A 214 -19.17 -12.22 21.81
C GLY A 214 -19.76 -12.80 20.51
N LEU A 215 -19.64 -12.08 19.39
CA LEU A 215 -20.21 -12.47 18.09
C LEU A 215 -19.32 -13.43 17.30
N THR A 216 -18.01 -13.40 17.53
CA THR A 216 -17.00 -14.17 16.82
C THR A 216 -16.07 -14.86 17.81
N LYS A 217 -15.32 -15.87 17.33
CA LYS A 217 -14.31 -16.57 18.14
C LYS A 217 -13.13 -15.63 18.44
N TYR A 218 -12.74 -14.82 17.46
CA TYR A 218 -11.70 -13.82 17.56
C TYR A 218 -12.30 -12.42 17.39
N PRO A 219 -12.14 -11.48 18.34
CA PRO A 219 -12.77 -10.16 18.26
C PRO A 219 -12.40 -9.35 17.00
N ASP A 220 -11.19 -9.54 16.50
CA ASP A 220 -10.62 -8.93 15.30
C ASP A 220 -11.34 -9.34 14.00
N ASP A 221 -11.97 -10.53 13.95
CA ASP A 221 -12.86 -10.95 12.86
C ASP A 221 -13.96 -9.92 12.56
N LEU A 222 -14.46 -9.21 13.59
CA LEU A 222 -15.49 -8.18 13.44
C LEU A 222 -14.96 -6.98 12.64
N ILE A 223 -13.68 -6.64 12.78
CA ILE A 223 -13.03 -5.55 12.05
C ILE A 223 -12.87 -5.94 10.59
N MET A 224 -12.43 -7.17 10.33
CA MET A 224 -12.33 -7.72 8.97
C MET A 224 -13.69 -7.77 8.27
N MET A 225 -14.76 -8.16 8.99
CA MET A 225 -16.12 -8.10 8.45
C MET A 225 -16.58 -6.67 8.12
N MET A 226 -16.18 -5.66 8.91
CA MET A 226 -16.47 -4.26 8.58
C MET A 226 -15.74 -3.81 7.31
N TYR A 227 -14.48 -4.21 7.12
CA TYR A 227 -13.74 -3.95 5.87
C TYR A 227 -14.41 -4.62 4.67
N ALA A 228 -14.78 -5.89 4.80
CA ALA A 228 -15.49 -6.63 3.76
C ALA A 228 -16.83 -5.96 3.40
N ALA A 229 -17.60 -5.52 4.39
CA ALA A 229 -18.86 -4.81 4.18
C ALA A 229 -18.64 -3.47 3.45
N ALA A 230 -17.64 -2.68 3.86
CA ALA A 230 -17.30 -1.43 3.18
C ALA A 230 -16.87 -1.67 1.72
N GLY A 231 -16.03 -2.68 1.48
CA GLY A 231 -15.61 -3.08 0.15
C GLY A 231 -16.78 -3.53 -0.73
N LEU A 232 -17.70 -4.32 -0.18
CA LEU A 232 -18.91 -4.76 -0.89
C LEU A 232 -19.81 -3.58 -1.25
N LEU A 233 -19.99 -2.60 -0.36
CA LEU A 233 -20.78 -1.40 -0.67
C LEU A 233 -20.16 -0.59 -1.81
N VAL A 234 -18.84 -0.43 -1.84
CA VAL A 234 -18.12 0.21 -2.95
C VAL A 234 -18.33 -0.60 -4.23
N LEU A 235 -18.14 -1.92 -4.18
CA LEU A 235 -18.33 -2.79 -5.33
C LEU A 235 -19.74 -2.67 -5.90
N LEU A 236 -20.79 -2.75 -5.08
CA LEU A 236 -22.19 -2.61 -5.51
C LEU A 236 -22.47 -1.21 -6.09
N ARG A 237 -21.95 -0.16 -5.44
CA ARG A 237 -22.15 1.24 -5.88
C ARG A 237 -21.53 1.52 -7.24
N TYR A 238 -20.41 0.87 -7.55
CA TYR A 238 -19.59 1.09 -8.75
C TYR A 238 -19.58 -0.13 -9.70
N LEU A 239 -20.48 -1.09 -9.50
CA LEU A 239 -20.48 -2.39 -10.17
C LEU A 239 -20.35 -2.29 -11.68
N LYS A 240 -21.13 -1.38 -12.29
CA LYS A 240 -21.13 -1.15 -13.75
C LYS A 240 -19.74 -0.79 -14.32
N TYR A 241 -18.89 -0.14 -13.53
CA TYR A 241 -17.56 0.30 -13.97
C TYR A 241 -16.56 -0.85 -13.95
N PHE A 242 -16.66 -1.74 -12.96
CA PHE A 242 -15.88 -2.98 -12.94
C PHE A 242 -16.25 -3.89 -14.12
N PHE A 243 -17.55 -4.03 -14.42
CA PHE A 243 -18.03 -4.84 -15.55
C PHE A 243 -17.57 -4.37 -16.94
N ALA A 244 -17.05 -3.14 -17.07
CA ALA A 244 -16.52 -2.65 -18.34
C ALA A 244 -15.29 -3.45 -18.82
N GLN A 245 -14.55 -4.09 -17.90
CA GLN A 245 -13.42 -4.97 -18.19
C GLN A 245 -13.68 -6.33 -17.54
N ARG A 246 -14.39 -7.22 -18.24
CA ARG A 246 -14.92 -8.48 -17.68
C ARG A 246 -13.83 -9.38 -17.12
N GLU A 247 -12.70 -9.47 -17.81
CA GLU A 247 -11.57 -10.31 -17.41
C GLU A 247 -10.97 -9.79 -16.10
N ALA A 248 -10.72 -8.48 -16.00
CA ALA A 248 -10.22 -7.85 -14.78
C ALA A 248 -11.22 -7.98 -13.62
N PHE A 249 -12.52 -7.91 -13.91
CA PHE A 249 -13.58 -8.11 -12.93
C PHE A 249 -13.61 -9.54 -12.38
N VAL A 250 -13.50 -10.56 -13.24
CA VAL A 250 -13.46 -11.96 -12.79
C VAL A 250 -12.29 -12.19 -11.84
N VAL A 251 -11.10 -11.67 -12.17
CA VAL A 251 -9.92 -11.77 -11.31
C VAL A 251 -10.12 -11.00 -10.00
N PHE A 252 -10.73 -9.81 -10.04
CA PHE A 252 -11.07 -9.04 -8.84
C PHE A 252 -12.01 -9.80 -7.90
N ILE A 253 -13.06 -10.42 -8.45
CA ILE A 253 -14.01 -11.23 -7.68
C ILE A 253 -13.34 -12.47 -7.11
N ALA A 254 -12.46 -13.13 -7.86
CA ALA A 254 -11.67 -14.24 -7.33
C ALA A 254 -10.84 -13.79 -6.11
N GLY A 255 -10.23 -12.61 -6.16
CA GLY A 255 -9.52 -12.02 -5.02
C GLY A 255 -10.42 -11.78 -3.81
N ALA A 256 -11.60 -11.21 -4.03
CA ALA A 256 -12.58 -10.99 -2.98
C ALA A 256 -13.12 -12.31 -2.38
N VAL A 257 -13.29 -13.35 -3.20
CA VAL A 257 -13.70 -14.68 -2.74
C VAL A 257 -12.60 -15.31 -1.90
N PHE A 258 -11.33 -15.26 -2.32
CA PHE A 258 -10.23 -15.80 -1.53
C PHE A 258 -10.09 -15.08 -0.18
N GLN A 259 -10.16 -13.75 -0.15
CA GLN A 259 -10.16 -13.01 1.12
C GLN A 259 -11.39 -13.34 1.99
N GLY A 260 -12.56 -13.54 1.37
CA GLY A 260 -13.73 -14.01 2.09
C GLY A 260 -13.56 -15.41 2.68
N LEU A 261 -12.88 -16.31 1.97
CA LEU A 261 -12.56 -17.66 2.44
C LEU A 261 -11.55 -17.64 3.60
N ALA A 262 -10.58 -16.72 3.57
CA ALA A 262 -9.69 -16.47 4.70
C ALA A 262 -10.48 -16.01 5.93
N ALA A 263 -11.30 -14.95 5.79
CA ALA A 263 -12.08 -14.40 6.90
C ALA A 263 -13.07 -15.39 7.55
N ILE A 264 -13.63 -16.36 6.80
CA ILE A 264 -14.51 -17.39 7.39
C ILE A 264 -13.74 -18.52 8.08
N ASN A 265 -12.40 -18.58 7.98
CA ASN A 265 -11.59 -19.56 8.69
C ASN A 265 -11.73 -19.43 10.22
N GLY A 266 -12.06 -18.24 10.72
CA GLY A 266 -12.40 -18.00 12.13
C GLY A 266 -13.67 -18.70 12.62
N LEU A 267 -14.52 -19.24 11.72
CA LEU A 267 -15.76 -19.92 12.10
C LEU A 267 -15.52 -21.32 12.70
N PRO A 268 -16.25 -21.72 13.76
CA PRO A 268 -16.11 -23.04 14.36
C PRO A 268 -16.28 -24.19 13.36
N GLY A 269 -15.30 -25.08 13.30
CA GLY A 269 -15.33 -26.26 12.42
C GLY A 269 -14.84 -26.03 11.00
N VAL A 270 -14.46 -24.80 10.64
CA VAL A 270 -13.73 -24.49 9.42
C VAL A 270 -12.24 -24.61 9.70
N ASN A 271 -11.50 -25.28 8.81
CA ASN A 271 -10.04 -25.41 8.89
C ASN A 271 -9.45 -25.23 7.49
N LEU A 272 -9.40 -23.98 7.07
CA LEU A 272 -8.83 -23.51 5.82
C LEU A 272 -7.40 -23.01 6.09
N ASN A 273 -6.57 -23.03 5.06
CA ASN A 273 -5.25 -22.41 5.10
C ASN A 273 -5.41 -20.91 4.82
N GLU A 274 -5.80 -20.17 5.85
CA GLU A 274 -6.08 -18.73 5.85
C GLU A 274 -5.01 -17.90 5.15
N GLU A 275 -3.77 -17.95 5.63
CA GLU A 275 -2.62 -17.22 5.05
C GLU A 275 -2.47 -17.44 3.53
N SER A 276 -2.73 -18.67 3.05
CA SER A 276 -2.63 -18.97 1.62
C SER A 276 -3.77 -18.34 0.82
N TYR A 277 -4.97 -18.29 1.39
CA TYR A 277 -6.11 -17.62 0.77
C TYR A 277 -5.93 -16.10 0.76
N GLU A 278 -5.40 -15.51 1.82
CA GLU A 278 -5.09 -14.08 1.88
C GLU A 278 -4.06 -13.70 0.82
N MET A 279 -2.92 -14.41 0.76
CA MET A 279 -1.89 -14.19 -0.25
C MET A 279 -2.43 -14.32 -1.69
N LEU A 280 -3.24 -15.34 -1.96
CA LEU A 280 -3.89 -15.51 -3.28
C LEU A 280 -4.90 -14.39 -3.56
N GLY A 281 -5.61 -13.92 -2.54
CA GLY A 281 -6.52 -12.79 -2.58
C GLY A 281 -5.80 -11.50 -2.97
N GLY A 282 -4.73 -11.16 -2.25
CA GLY A 282 -3.85 -10.02 -2.55
C GLY A 282 -3.28 -10.09 -3.97
N LEU A 283 -2.77 -11.25 -4.39
CA LEU A 283 -2.26 -11.45 -5.75
C LEU A 283 -3.33 -11.18 -6.81
N CYS A 284 -4.55 -11.69 -6.62
CA CYS A 284 -5.66 -11.46 -7.54
C CYS A 284 -6.02 -9.97 -7.61
N PHE A 285 -6.08 -9.26 -6.48
CA PHE A 285 -6.34 -7.82 -6.48
C PHE A 285 -5.26 -7.03 -7.20
N PHE A 286 -3.99 -7.35 -6.99
CA PHE A 286 -2.88 -6.77 -7.74
C PHE A 286 -3.06 -6.96 -9.25
N VAL A 287 -3.27 -8.20 -9.70
CA VAL A 287 -3.44 -8.52 -11.13
C VAL A 287 -4.65 -7.80 -11.71
N ALA A 288 -5.78 -7.79 -11.00
CA ALA A 288 -6.98 -7.08 -11.44
C ALA A 288 -6.73 -5.56 -11.59
N MET A 289 -6.11 -4.92 -10.60
CA MET A 289 -5.80 -3.48 -10.66
C MET A 289 -4.84 -3.17 -11.81
N PHE A 290 -3.86 -4.03 -12.04
CA PHE A 290 -2.96 -3.91 -13.18
C PHE A 290 -3.72 -3.98 -14.52
N MET A 291 -4.65 -4.93 -14.67
CA MET A 291 -5.47 -5.07 -15.88
C MET A 291 -6.36 -3.86 -16.11
N TYR A 292 -7.04 -3.35 -15.08
CA TYR A 292 -7.84 -2.12 -15.19
C TYR A 292 -7.00 -0.92 -15.63
N ALA A 293 -5.83 -0.73 -15.00
CA ALA A 293 -4.92 0.36 -15.34
C ALA A 293 -4.41 0.24 -16.78
N MET A 294 -4.00 -0.96 -17.20
CA MET A 294 -3.51 -1.22 -18.55
C MET A 294 -4.56 -0.98 -19.62
N SER A 295 -5.79 -1.41 -19.39
CA SER A 295 -6.90 -1.15 -20.32
C SER A 295 -7.13 0.35 -20.50
N GLU A 296 -7.15 1.12 -19.40
CA GLU A 296 -7.31 2.57 -19.47
C GLU A 296 -6.12 3.22 -20.21
N ILE A 297 -4.89 2.78 -19.98
CA ILE A 297 -3.70 3.27 -20.70
C ILE A 297 -3.77 3.01 -22.20
N GLN A 298 -4.18 1.80 -22.60
CA GLN A 298 -4.33 1.44 -24.00
C GLN A 298 -5.40 2.28 -24.70
N GLU A 299 -6.51 2.55 -24.02
CA GLU A 299 -7.57 3.40 -24.55
C GLU A 299 -7.11 4.85 -24.74
N MET A 300 -6.35 5.39 -23.76
CA MET A 300 -5.72 6.72 -23.88
C MET A 300 -4.80 6.80 -25.10
N ALA A 301 -3.96 5.78 -25.31
CA ALA A 301 -3.03 5.72 -26.44
C ALA A 301 -3.77 5.61 -27.79
N ALA A 302 -4.88 4.85 -27.85
CA ALA A 302 -5.69 4.71 -29.05
C ALA A 302 -6.39 6.02 -29.44
N ARG A 303 -6.92 6.79 -28.47
CA ARG A 303 -7.56 8.09 -28.72
C ARG A 303 -6.57 9.13 -29.21
N THR A 304 -5.35 9.16 -28.67
CA THR A 304 -4.31 10.12 -29.06
C THR A 304 -3.93 9.96 -30.54
N ARG A 305 -3.83 8.71 -31.02
CA ARG A 305 -3.51 8.39 -32.43
C ARG A 305 -4.59 8.82 -33.44
N LYS A 306 -5.84 9.03 -33.00
CA LYS A 306 -6.93 9.49 -33.90
C LYS A 306 -6.96 10.99 -34.10
N VAL A 307 -6.28 11.76 -33.24
CA VAL A 307 -6.29 13.23 -33.25
C VAL A 307 -5.06 13.78 -34.00
N SER A 308 -4.01 12.97 -34.16
CA SER A 308 -2.81 13.26 -34.97
C SER A 308 -2.99 12.87 -36.42
#